data_AF-A0A517KW30-F1
#
_entry.id   AF-A0A517KW30-F1
#
_cell.length_a   1.000
_cell.length_b   1.000
_cell.length_c   1.000
_cell.angle_alpha   90.00
_cell.angle_beta   90.00
_cell.angle_gamma   90.00
#
_symmetry.space_group_name_H-M   'P 1'
#
loop_
_entity.id
_entity.type
_entity.pdbx_description
1 polymer ?
#
loop_
_entity_poly.entity_id
_entity_poly.type
_entity_poly.pdbx_seq_one_letter_code
_entity_poly.pdbx_strand_id
1 'polypeptide(L)'
;MPVFFSLDPNFFRNRAHSCRIQNGTTVYSNHSIPSDCSCVAPITADADFAGPGILASFIFFAWVTIVVATIPALYAIRQSWRNNAKRKKRRVWMFLAEVLEVQVHDKAKKESPEEIETGKSASQNQYARTSVVSSDGESAADDDLKEESSQAAASTYSHRDLPMEPRPLTIAKKLLASLTDIQAITGLSIILTGMARYPSISYYHEQFASNLWWLTLNSLWVSRIDYNSNSPYMSTWRMQVRRIIITSSVAIAAVFQILIALRENNHWDPLKTGRCYVRDALGSSIGQNLFWFIGTCIYGIVLIISLTRPTRDWYVIQIVGRIEPSLNASWTWTRAAHRNLKKYRRDQQAMQDRSTKDGLLKHQAIAARLAIKLVSCTAAFVTWWSLVQFLSIWSSGTGSHAVELIVYTVFAAANTWWLIAIKVDNVHLIVGNEKRWTFGQMLPCALAVLMLFYFFDSLDEVPKVSDRSRDVEMQSGADNPKRK
;
A
#
# COMPACT_ATOMS: atom_id res chain seq x y z
N MET A 1 -24.34 0.05 -22.33
CA MET A 1 -23.10 -0.76 -22.40
C MET A 1 -22.86 -1.13 -23.86
N PRO A 2 -21.63 -1.24 -24.40
CA PRO A 2 -20.29 -0.98 -23.85
C PRO A 2 -19.56 0.17 -24.58
N VAL A 3 -18.77 1.00 -23.89
CA VAL A 3 -17.59 1.66 -24.50
C VAL A 3 -16.54 1.83 -23.40
N PHE A 4 -15.65 0.85 -23.29
CA PHE A 4 -14.41 0.98 -22.53
C PHE A 4 -13.28 1.17 -23.55
N PHE A 5 -12.55 2.28 -23.42
CA PHE A 5 -11.38 2.71 -24.21
C PHE A 5 -11.65 3.27 -25.63
N SER A 6 -11.83 4.60 -25.72
CA SER A 6 -11.52 5.34 -26.96
C SER A 6 -10.07 5.84 -26.87
N LEU A 7 -9.27 5.53 -27.89
CA LEU A 7 -7.85 5.88 -28.03
C LEU A 7 -7.61 7.04 -29.01
N ASP A 8 -8.64 7.79 -29.41
CA ASP A 8 -8.50 8.84 -30.42
C ASP A 8 -7.99 10.17 -29.81
N PRO A 9 -6.74 10.59 -30.05
CA PRO A 9 -6.20 11.85 -29.53
C PRO A 9 -6.81 13.09 -30.21
N ASN A 10 -7.56 12.93 -31.31
CA ASN A 10 -8.21 14.04 -32.02
C ASN A 10 -9.66 14.28 -31.59
N PHE A 11 -10.21 13.49 -30.66
CA PHE A 11 -11.58 13.67 -30.17
C PHE A 11 -11.81 15.05 -29.51
N PHE A 12 -10.75 15.68 -28.99
CA PHE A 12 -10.84 16.95 -28.23
C PHE A 12 -10.48 18.22 -29.01
N ARG A 13 -10.00 18.14 -30.27
CA ARG A 13 -9.35 19.31 -30.89
C ARG A 13 -10.22 20.15 -31.84
N ASN A 14 -11.39 19.66 -32.28
CA ASN A 14 -12.08 20.24 -33.44
C ASN A 14 -13.52 20.79 -33.21
N ARG A 15 -13.99 20.98 -31.97
CA ARG A 15 -15.35 21.56 -31.74
C ARG A 15 -15.43 22.46 -30.49
N ALA A 16 -14.74 23.59 -30.49
CA ALA A 16 -15.03 24.66 -29.52
C ALA A 16 -16.24 25.46 -30.00
N HIS A 17 -17.42 25.18 -29.47
CA HIS A 17 -18.60 26.02 -29.69
C HIS A 17 -18.62 27.13 -28.62
N SER A 18 -18.67 28.39 -29.06
CA SER A 18 -18.75 29.56 -28.19
C SER A 18 -20.21 29.86 -27.83
N CYS A 19 -20.51 30.10 -26.56
CA CYS A 19 -21.82 30.55 -26.12
C CYS A 19 -21.80 32.00 -25.62
N ARG A 20 -22.84 32.77 -25.93
CA ARG A 20 -23.09 34.10 -25.36
C ARG A 20 -24.13 34.03 -24.23
N ILE A 21 -23.73 34.43 -23.03
CA ILE A 21 -24.64 34.63 -21.88
C ILE A 21 -25.45 35.91 -22.14
N GLN A 22 -26.65 36.05 -21.57
CA GLN A 22 -27.53 37.22 -21.72
C GLN A 22 -26.86 38.58 -21.40
N ASN A 23 -25.80 38.59 -20.59
CA ASN A 23 -24.99 39.78 -20.29
C ASN A 23 -23.93 40.13 -21.36
N GLY A 24 -23.93 39.45 -22.52
CA GLY A 24 -22.98 39.68 -23.62
C GLY A 24 -21.62 38.99 -23.45
N THR A 25 -21.36 38.34 -22.31
CA THR A 25 -20.12 37.60 -22.06
C THR A 25 -20.08 36.32 -22.89
N THR A 26 -18.96 36.07 -23.57
CA THR A 26 -18.77 34.89 -24.42
C THR A 26 -17.95 33.85 -23.66
N VAL A 27 -18.47 32.64 -23.47
CA VAL A 27 -17.81 31.52 -22.77
C VAL A 27 -17.60 30.38 -23.75
N TYR A 28 -16.38 29.85 -23.78
CA TYR A 28 -16.01 28.73 -24.65
C TYR A 28 -16.18 27.42 -23.87
N SER A 29 -17.00 26.50 -24.41
CA SER A 29 -17.25 25.19 -23.82
C SER A 29 -16.84 24.09 -24.79
N ASN A 30 -16.28 23.01 -24.24
CA ASN A 30 -15.81 21.84 -24.99
C ASN A 30 -16.87 20.73 -25.09
N HIS A 31 -18.15 21.05 -24.90
CA HIS A 31 -19.24 20.07 -24.94
C HIS A 31 -20.19 20.28 -26.13
N SER A 32 -20.54 19.16 -26.76
CA SER A 32 -21.31 19.02 -28.00
C SER A 32 -22.81 19.22 -27.85
N ILE A 33 -23.27 19.94 -26.82
CA ILE A 33 -24.68 20.28 -26.63
C ILE A 33 -24.81 21.80 -26.82
N PRO A 34 -25.28 22.28 -27.99
CA PRO A 34 -25.27 23.70 -28.36
C PRO A 34 -26.23 24.61 -27.56
N SER A 35 -26.96 24.07 -26.58
CA SER A 35 -28.01 24.80 -25.86
C SER A 35 -27.78 24.98 -24.35
N ASP A 36 -26.80 24.33 -23.72
CA ASP A 36 -26.57 24.44 -22.27
C ASP A 36 -25.24 25.10 -21.96
N CYS A 37 -25.31 26.42 -21.77
CA CYS A 37 -24.16 27.27 -21.58
C CYS A 37 -23.85 27.48 -20.11
N SER A 38 -22.76 26.84 -19.70
CA SER A 38 -22.01 27.07 -18.46
C SER A 38 -22.76 26.75 -17.18
N CYS A 39 -22.02 26.08 -16.30
CA CYS A 39 -22.29 26.17 -14.90
C CYS A 39 -22.21 27.63 -14.43
N VAL A 40 -23.35 28.30 -14.29
CA VAL A 40 -23.39 29.66 -13.71
C VAL A 40 -23.68 29.60 -12.20
N ALA A 41 -23.94 28.39 -11.71
CA ALA A 41 -24.45 28.16 -10.38
C ALA A 41 -23.34 28.41 -9.34
N PRO A 42 -23.40 29.50 -8.55
CA PRO A 42 -22.36 29.81 -7.58
C PRO A 42 -22.19 28.69 -6.56
N ILE A 43 -20.94 28.42 -6.20
CA ILE A 43 -20.55 27.48 -5.15
C ILE A 43 -20.24 28.30 -3.90
N THR A 44 -21.02 28.14 -2.84
CA THR A 44 -20.72 28.77 -1.56
C THR A 44 -19.40 28.24 -1.02
N ALA A 45 -18.44 29.13 -0.79
CA ALA A 45 -17.11 28.82 -0.28
C ALA A 45 -17.17 28.00 1.02
N ASP A 46 -16.44 26.88 1.07
CA ASP A 46 -16.22 26.11 2.29
C ASP A 46 -14.73 25.90 2.57
N ALA A 47 -14.23 26.74 3.48
CA ALA A 47 -12.87 26.73 3.96
C ALA A 47 -12.48 25.42 4.68
N ASP A 48 -13.43 24.61 5.15
CA ASP A 48 -13.17 23.35 5.85
C ASP A 48 -12.98 22.13 4.90
N PHE A 49 -13.20 22.30 3.60
CA PHE A 49 -12.92 21.26 2.60
C PHE A 49 -11.92 21.71 1.54
N ALA A 50 -12.08 22.93 1.02
CA ALA A 50 -11.27 23.46 -0.07
C ALA A 50 -10.30 24.57 0.41
N GLY A 51 -10.17 24.76 1.72
CA GLY A 51 -9.29 25.75 2.31
C GLY A 51 -7.81 25.51 2.02
N PRO A 52 -7.01 26.57 1.80
CA PRO A 52 -5.59 26.41 1.47
C PRO A 52 -4.80 25.68 2.57
N GLY A 53 -5.12 25.92 3.85
CA GLY A 53 -4.47 25.23 4.97
C GLY A 53 -4.73 23.73 4.97
N ILE A 54 -5.95 23.29 4.64
CA ILE A 54 -6.31 21.86 4.54
C ILE A 54 -5.60 21.22 3.36
N LEU A 55 -5.70 21.83 2.17
CA LEU A 55 -5.05 21.30 0.97
C LEU A 55 -3.54 21.18 1.17
N ALA A 56 -2.88 22.24 1.64
CA ALA A 56 -1.45 22.25 1.88
C ALA A 56 -1.02 21.20 2.90
N SER A 57 -1.77 21.04 3.99
CA SER A 57 -1.42 20.06 5.04
C SER A 57 -1.57 18.62 4.57
N PHE A 58 -2.67 18.28 3.90
CA PHE A 58 -2.88 16.91 3.39
C PHE A 58 -1.85 16.54 2.31
N ILE A 59 -1.54 17.48 1.42
CA ILE A 59 -0.48 17.32 0.41
C ILE A 59 0.87 17.15 1.12
N PHE A 60 1.21 18.03 2.06
CA PHE A 60 2.46 17.96 2.82
C PHE A 60 2.63 16.61 3.50
N PHE A 61 1.65 16.15 4.29
CA PHE A 61 1.74 14.86 4.98
C PHE A 61 1.88 13.70 4.01
N ALA A 62 1.14 13.70 2.89
CA ALA A 62 1.23 12.61 1.93
C ALA A 62 2.62 12.49 1.30
N TRP A 63 3.20 13.62 0.88
CA TRP A 63 4.54 13.64 0.31
C TRP A 63 5.63 13.34 1.34
N VAL A 64 5.50 13.85 2.57
CA VAL A 64 6.40 13.49 3.67
C VAL A 64 6.35 11.99 3.95
N THR A 65 5.17 11.38 4.00
CA THR A 65 5.03 9.93 4.20
C THR A 65 5.72 9.14 3.09
N ILE A 66 5.58 9.54 1.82
CA ILE A 66 6.27 8.89 0.69
C ILE A 66 7.79 9.02 0.81
N VAL A 67 8.30 10.21 1.15
CA VAL A 67 9.73 10.44 1.34
C VAL A 67 10.27 9.57 2.47
N VAL A 68 9.59 9.54 3.62
CA VAL A 68 10.02 8.74 4.78
C VAL A 68 10.00 7.25 4.45
N ALA A 69 8.97 6.76 3.76
CA ALA A 69 8.87 5.36 3.37
C ALA A 69 9.82 4.94 2.24
N THR A 70 10.39 5.90 1.51
CA THR A 70 11.47 5.63 0.57
C THR A 70 12.70 5.06 1.31
N ILE A 71 12.93 5.42 2.57
CA ILE A 71 14.05 4.93 3.38
C ILE A 71 13.99 3.41 3.60
N PRO A 72 12.93 2.82 4.20
CA PRO A 72 12.81 1.37 4.34
C PRO A 72 12.80 0.63 3.01
N ALA A 73 12.12 1.17 1.99
CA ALA A 73 12.12 0.58 0.65
C ALA A 73 13.53 0.53 0.04
N LEU A 74 14.29 1.63 0.08
CA LEU A 74 15.68 1.66 -0.40
C LEU A 74 16.58 0.72 0.40
N TYR A 75 16.36 0.58 1.71
CA TYR A 75 17.12 -0.37 2.51
C TYR A 75 16.83 -1.81 2.11
N ALA A 76 15.55 -2.15 1.92
CA ALA A 76 15.14 -3.48 1.45
C ALA A 76 15.73 -3.78 0.06
N ILE A 77 15.69 -2.83 -0.87
CA ILE A 77 16.31 -2.94 -2.21
C ILE A 77 17.82 -3.12 -2.09
N ARG A 78 18.49 -2.33 -1.24
CA ARG A 78 19.95 -2.41 -1.03
C ARG A 78 20.36 -3.74 -0.40
N GLN A 79 19.57 -4.26 0.54
CA GLN A 79 19.83 -5.54 1.19
C GLN A 79 19.68 -6.70 0.20
N SER A 80 18.59 -6.73 -0.57
CA SER A 80 18.41 -7.65 -1.69
C SER A 80 19.58 -7.56 -2.67
N TRP A 81 19.97 -6.35 -3.06
CA TRP A 81 21.11 -6.13 -3.96
C TRP A 81 22.43 -6.66 -3.39
N ARG A 82 22.71 -6.45 -2.10
CA ARG A 82 23.93 -6.97 -1.44
C ARG A 82 23.92 -8.50 -1.38
N ASN A 83 22.76 -9.12 -1.14
CA ASN A 83 22.61 -10.58 -1.13
C ASN A 83 22.91 -11.17 -2.52
N ASN A 84 22.48 -10.50 -3.59
CA ASN A 84 22.69 -10.97 -4.97
C ASN A 84 24.02 -10.55 -5.60
N ALA A 85 24.63 -9.45 -5.16
CA ALA A 85 25.97 -9.06 -5.61
C ALA A 85 27.01 -10.18 -5.36
N LYS A 86 26.80 -10.99 -4.32
CA LYS A 86 27.62 -12.17 -4.02
C LYS A 86 27.47 -13.30 -5.06
N ARG A 87 26.44 -13.30 -5.92
CA ARG A 87 26.11 -14.38 -6.88
C ARG A 87 26.63 -14.21 -8.32
N LYS A 88 27.60 -13.32 -8.58
CA LYS A 88 28.39 -13.16 -9.84
C LYS A 88 27.68 -12.64 -11.14
N LYS A 89 28.49 -11.84 -11.87
CA LYS A 89 28.54 -11.35 -13.28
C LYS A 89 27.31 -10.87 -14.09
N ARG A 90 26.04 -10.97 -13.68
CA ARG A 90 24.91 -10.31 -14.40
C ARG A 90 24.17 -9.30 -13.53
N ARG A 91 24.85 -8.19 -13.20
CA ARG A 91 24.40 -7.18 -12.22
C ARG A 91 23.10 -6.46 -12.58
N VAL A 92 22.93 -6.00 -13.83
CA VAL A 92 21.80 -5.13 -14.20
C VAL A 92 20.54 -5.94 -14.54
N TRP A 93 20.69 -7.04 -15.29
CA TRP A 93 19.56 -7.90 -15.63
C TRP A 93 18.98 -8.64 -14.43
N MET A 94 19.82 -9.03 -13.45
CA MET A 94 19.29 -9.58 -12.19
C MET A 94 18.60 -8.50 -11.36
N PHE A 95 19.09 -7.25 -11.35
CA PHE A 95 18.42 -6.16 -10.64
C PHE A 95 17.05 -5.83 -11.25
N LEU A 96 16.94 -5.71 -12.58
CA LEU A 96 15.64 -5.51 -13.24
C LEU A 96 14.72 -6.72 -13.03
N ALA A 97 15.26 -7.93 -13.14
CA ALA A 97 14.52 -9.14 -12.85
C ALA A 97 14.05 -9.20 -11.40
N GLU A 98 14.75 -8.56 -10.45
CA GLU A 98 14.47 -8.58 -9.00
C GLU A 98 13.61 -7.41 -8.51
N VAL A 99 13.69 -6.25 -9.14
CA VAL A 99 12.63 -5.24 -9.00
C VAL A 99 11.29 -5.83 -9.48
N LEU A 100 11.36 -6.72 -10.48
CA LEU A 100 10.25 -7.52 -10.99
C LEU A 100 10.08 -8.88 -10.27
N GLU A 101 11.00 -9.37 -9.47
CA GLU A 101 10.84 -10.65 -8.74
C GLU A 101 10.29 -10.23 -7.38
N VAL A 102 9.08 -10.67 -7.06
CA VAL A 102 8.59 -10.64 -5.68
C VAL A 102 9.70 -11.24 -4.79
N GLN A 103 9.94 -10.73 -3.58
CA GLN A 103 11.00 -11.19 -2.66
C GLN A 103 10.79 -12.65 -2.20
N VAL A 104 10.92 -13.58 -3.14
CA VAL A 104 10.45 -14.96 -3.13
C VAL A 104 11.53 -15.93 -2.63
N HIS A 105 12.64 -15.40 -2.11
CA HIS A 105 13.85 -16.22 -1.92
C HIS A 105 14.50 -16.22 -0.53
N ASP A 106 14.14 -15.32 0.40
CA ASP A 106 14.88 -15.23 1.66
C ASP A 106 14.15 -15.77 2.91
N LYS A 107 12.82 -15.99 2.88
CA LYS A 107 12.10 -16.55 4.05
C LYS A 107 12.03 -18.08 4.05
N ALA A 108 11.66 -18.69 2.92
CA ALA A 108 11.45 -20.15 2.84
C ALA A 108 12.71 -21.01 3.05
N LYS A 109 13.92 -20.42 2.97
CA LYS A 109 15.18 -21.17 3.16
C LYS A 109 15.72 -21.12 4.61
N LYS A 110 15.14 -20.28 5.46
CA LYS A 110 15.63 -20.10 6.84
C LYS A 110 14.93 -20.98 7.87
N GLU A 111 13.81 -21.60 7.50
CA GLU A 111 13.11 -22.62 8.28
C GLU A 111 13.28 -23.95 7.54
N SER A 112 14.35 -24.69 7.83
CA SER A 112 14.46 -26.08 7.37
C SER A 112 13.36 -26.90 8.05
N PRO A 113 12.58 -27.70 7.32
CA PRO A 113 11.54 -28.57 7.89
C PRO A 113 12.03 -29.54 8.98
N GLU A 114 13.35 -29.80 9.06
CA GLU A 114 13.95 -30.70 10.05
C GLU A 114 13.88 -30.19 11.51
N GLU A 115 13.69 -28.89 11.75
CA GLU A 115 13.45 -28.36 13.11
C GLU A 115 11.97 -28.47 13.55
N ILE A 116 11.04 -28.70 12.63
CA ILE A 116 9.61 -28.90 12.96
C ILE A 116 9.32 -30.37 13.30
N GLU A 117 10.07 -31.33 12.76
CA GLU A 117 9.86 -32.76 13.06
C GLU A 117 10.55 -33.25 14.34
N THR A 118 11.54 -32.52 14.87
CA THR A 118 12.23 -32.91 16.12
C THR A 118 11.71 -32.20 17.37
N GLY A 119 10.86 -31.19 17.22
CA GLY A 119 10.07 -30.57 18.29
C GLY A 119 8.86 -31.42 18.72
N LYS A 120 9.11 -32.62 19.24
CA LYS A 120 8.12 -33.52 19.84
C LYS A 120 7.26 -32.81 20.91
N SER A 121 5.96 -32.74 20.65
CA SER A 121 4.89 -33.16 21.58
C SER A 121 4.91 -32.62 23.02
N ALA A 122 4.95 -31.29 23.21
CA ALA A 122 4.48 -30.69 24.45
C ALA A 122 3.65 -29.45 24.13
N SER A 123 2.39 -29.42 24.59
CA SER A 123 1.43 -28.31 24.50
C SER A 123 0.51 -28.22 23.27
N GLN A 124 -0.09 -29.35 22.84
CA GLN A 124 -1.28 -29.30 21.96
C GLN A 124 -2.57 -29.82 22.64
N ASN A 125 -2.55 -30.07 23.95
CA ASN A 125 -3.72 -30.57 24.71
C ASN A 125 -4.33 -29.58 25.74
N GLN A 126 -3.91 -28.32 25.78
CA GLN A 126 -4.34 -27.40 26.86
C GLN A 126 -5.36 -26.32 26.46
N TYR A 127 -6.00 -26.41 25.29
CA TYR A 127 -7.04 -25.46 24.87
C TYR A 127 -8.42 -26.09 24.59
N ALA A 128 -8.67 -27.32 25.05
CA ALA A 128 -9.95 -27.99 24.91
C ALA A 128 -10.59 -28.32 26.26
N ARG A 129 -10.87 -27.31 27.09
CA ARG A 129 -11.99 -27.28 28.08
C ARG A 129 -11.87 -26.05 28.97
N THR A 130 -12.70 -25.05 28.72
CA THR A 130 -13.34 -24.24 29.77
C THR A 130 -14.46 -23.42 29.14
N SER A 131 -15.66 -24.00 29.13
CA SER A 131 -16.89 -23.24 29.27
C SER A 131 -17.90 -24.11 30.03
N VAL A 132 -18.64 -23.43 30.93
CA VAL A 132 -19.81 -23.83 31.74
C VAL A 132 -19.56 -23.88 33.27
N VAL A 133 -19.67 -22.68 33.86
CA VAL A 133 -20.57 -22.25 34.96
C VAL A 133 -21.17 -23.31 35.92
N SER A 134 -20.86 -23.08 37.22
CA SER A 134 -21.57 -23.32 38.51
C SER A 134 -22.18 -24.67 38.90
N SER A 135 -21.79 -25.22 40.06
CA SER A 135 -22.54 -25.12 41.34
C SER A 135 -21.81 -25.86 42.47
N ASP A 136 -21.72 -25.20 43.63
CA ASP A 136 -21.67 -25.69 45.02
C ASP A 136 -20.59 -26.68 45.52
N GLY A 137 -20.03 -26.33 46.69
CA GLY A 137 -19.45 -27.30 47.63
C GLY A 137 -18.23 -26.81 48.40
N GLU A 138 -18.43 -26.47 49.66
CA GLU A 138 -17.41 -26.15 50.68
C GLU A 138 -16.28 -27.19 50.77
N SER A 139 -15.04 -26.75 50.96
CA SER A 139 -14.25 -27.05 52.17
C SER A 139 -12.88 -26.36 52.13
N ALA A 140 -12.44 -25.98 53.32
CA ALA A 140 -11.23 -25.25 53.61
C ALA A 140 -9.97 -26.13 53.58
N ALA A 141 -8.81 -25.43 53.56
CA ALA A 141 -7.44 -25.91 53.75
C ALA A 141 -6.73 -26.50 52.52
N ASP A 142 -5.95 -25.66 51.83
CA ASP A 142 -4.48 -25.77 51.86
C ASP A 142 -3.87 -24.67 50.98
N ASP A 143 -3.34 -23.67 51.67
CA ASP A 143 -2.56 -22.54 51.16
C ASP A 143 -1.07 -22.92 51.18
N ASP A 144 -0.26 -22.18 50.43
CA ASP A 144 1.21 -22.19 50.44
C ASP A 144 1.94 -23.45 49.90
N LEU A 145 2.22 -23.49 48.58
CA LEU A 145 3.49 -24.06 48.02
C LEU A 145 3.64 -24.02 46.48
N LYS A 146 2.95 -23.14 45.73
CA LYS A 146 2.96 -23.21 44.25
C LYS A 146 3.27 -21.93 43.47
N GLU A 147 3.92 -20.93 44.07
CA GLU A 147 4.28 -19.69 43.35
C GLU A 147 5.74 -19.57 42.89
N GLU A 148 6.68 -20.41 43.34
CA GLU A 148 8.12 -20.14 43.09
C GLU A 148 8.75 -20.89 41.88
N SER A 149 8.02 -21.80 41.23
CA SER A 149 8.60 -22.66 40.16
C SER A 149 8.29 -22.20 38.72
N SER A 150 7.48 -21.17 38.52
CA SER A 150 6.96 -20.82 37.18
C SER A 150 7.59 -19.57 36.54
N GLN A 151 8.50 -18.87 37.24
CA GLN A 151 9.17 -17.67 36.71
C GLN A 151 10.61 -17.92 36.19
N ALA A 152 11.20 -19.09 36.42
CA ALA A 152 12.60 -19.37 36.03
C ALA A 152 12.79 -19.94 34.61
N ALA A 153 11.72 -20.31 33.90
CA ALA A 153 11.81 -21.00 32.60
C ALA A 153 11.47 -20.14 31.37
N ALA A 154 11.14 -18.86 31.54
CA ALA A 154 10.57 -18.04 30.45
C ALA A 154 11.48 -16.95 29.85
N SER A 155 12.75 -16.80 30.24
CA SER A 155 13.54 -15.61 29.82
C SER A 155 14.93 -15.85 29.22
N THR A 156 15.29 -17.08 28.88
CA THR A 156 16.60 -17.38 28.24
C THR A 156 16.47 -17.69 26.75
N TYR A 157 15.60 -16.98 26.02
CA TYR A 157 15.83 -16.81 24.58
C TYR A 157 16.98 -15.82 24.44
N SER A 158 18.18 -16.37 24.22
CA SER A 158 19.40 -15.61 23.94
C SER A 158 19.15 -14.69 22.74
N HIS A 159 18.82 -13.43 23.02
CA HIS A 159 18.59 -12.37 22.04
C HIS A 159 19.89 -11.89 21.37
N ARG A 160 20.99 -12.64 21.55
CA ARG A 160 22.32 -12.34 21.00
C ARG A 160 22.33 -12.69 19.51
N ASP A 161 22.66 -11.69 18.70
CA ASP A 161 23.01 -11.77 17.28
C ASP A 161 21.90 -11.47 16.25
N LEU A 162 20.83 -10.75 16.62
CA LEU A 162 20.09 -10.02 15.59
C LEU A 162 20.93 -8.83 15.13
N PRO A 163 21.28 -8.73 13.82
CA PRO A 163 22.06 -7.63 13.31
C PRO A 163 21.34 -6.32 13.64
N MET A 164 22.02 -5.44 14.36
CA MET A 164 21.49 -4.15 14.79
C MET A 164 20.96 -3.39 13.57
N GLU A 165 19.67 -3.08 13.60
CA GLU A 165 19.00 -2.36 12.52
C GLU A 165 19.65 -0.95 12.39
N PRO A 166 19.95 -0.47 11.17
CA PRO A 166 20.58 0.83 11.03
C PRO A 166 19.66 1.94 11.53
N ARG A 167 20.23 2.87 12.32
CA ARG A 167 19.56 4.06 12.87
C ARG A 167 18.56 4.76 11.93
N PRO A 168 18.90 5.12 10.67
CA PRO A 168 17.95 5.81 9.79
C PRO A 168 16.71 4.99 9.47
N LEU A 169 16.81 3.66 9.45
CA LEU A 169 15.67 2.77 9.21
C LEU A 169 14.73 2.75 10.42
N THR A 170 15.26 2.62 11.63
CA THR A 170 14.46 2.64 12.86
C THR A 170 13.74 3.98 13.04
N ILE A 171 14.41 5.10 12.76
CA ILE A 171 13.80 6.44 12.79
C ILE A 171 12.68 6.54 11.76
N ALA A 172 12.94 6.11 10.52
CA ALA A 172 11.94 6.16 9.45
C ALA A 172 10.69 5.33 9.80
N LYS A 173 10.86 4.13 10.37
CA LYS A 173 9.75 3.25 10.81
C LYS A 173 8.90 3.91 11.90
N LYS A 174 9.54 4.51 12.92
CA LYS A 174 8.84 5.22 14.00
C LYS A 174 8.06 6.43 13.46
N LEU A 175 8.70 7.22 12.61
CA LEU A 175 8.08 8.41 12.02
C LEU A 175 6.91 8.02 11.11
N LEU A 176 7.08 6.99 10.28
CA LEU A 176 6.03 6.45 9.42
C LEU A 176 4.84 5.95 10.24
N ALA A 177 5.09 5.29 11.36
CA ALA A 177 4.02 4.84 12.27
C ALA A 177 3.23 6.03 12.85
N SER A 178 3.87 7.15 13.18
CA SER A 178 3.20 8.36 13.69
C SER A 178 2.42 9.08 12.59
N LEU A 179 3.04 9.28 11.42
CA LEU A 179 2.41 9.86 10.23
C LEU A 179 1.14 9.10 9.83
N THR A 180 1.19 7.77 9.89
CA THR A 180 0.04 6.91 9.59
C THR A 180 -1.12 7.15 10.56
N ASP A 181 -0.84 7.30 11.86
CA ASP A 181 -1.89 7.59 12.86
C ASP A 181 -2.55 8.93 12.58
N ILE A 182 -1.74 9.96 12.32
CA ILE A 182 -2.23 11.30 11.98
C ILE A 182 -3.13 11.22 10.74
N GLN A 183 -2.66 10.56 9.67
CA GLN A 183 -3.39 10.47 8.41
C GLN A 183 -4.65 9.60 8.49
N ALA A 184 -4.64 8.54 9.31
CA ALA A 184 -5.83 7.73 9.57
C ALA A 184 -6.91 8.56 10.27
N ILE A 185 -6.51 9.35 11.28
CA ILE A 185 -7.43 10.22 12.03
C ILE A 185 -7.94 11.36 11.15
N THR A 186 -7.08 12.06 10.42
CA THR A 186 -7.50 13.17 9.55
C THR A 186 -8.34 12.68 8.37
N GLY A 187 -7.99 11.52 7.80
CA GLY A 187 -8.75 10.85 6.74
C GLY A 187 -10.14 10.42 7.21
N LEU A 188 -10.24 9.79 8.38
CA LEU A 188 -11.54 9.46 8.98
C LEU A 188 -12.36 10.74 9.27
N SER A 189 -11.72 11.77 9.80
CA SER A 189 -12.38 13.02 10.17
C SER A 189 -12.96 13.76 8.95
N ILE A 190 -12.22 13.85 7.83
CA ILE A 190 -12.70 14.55 6.63
C ILE A 190 -13.88 13.81 5.98
N ILE A 191 -13.86 12.48 5.97
CA ILE A 191 -14.97 11.67 5.45
C ILE A 191 -16.19 11.70 6.37
N LEU A 192 -16.01 11.62 7.70
CA LEU A 192 -17.11 11.78 8.64
C LEU A 192 -17.76 13.16 8.51
N THR A 193 -16.96 14.21 8.34
CA THR A 193 -17.47 15.58 8.12
C THR A 193 -18.24 15.67 6.81
N GLY A 194 -17.72 15.07 5.72
CA GLY A 194 -18.41 14.97 4.44
C GLY A 194 -19.75 14.24 4.53
N MET A 195 -19.77 13.09 5.23
CA MET A 195 -20.98 12.29 5.47
C MET A 195 -21.99 13.04 6.33
N ALA A 196 -21.56 13.66 7.43
CA ALA A 196 -22.44 14.41 8.33
C ALA A 196 -23.09 15.62 7.62
N ARG A 197 -22.39 16.21 6.65
CA ARG A 197 -22.88 17.33 5.84
C ARG A 197 -23.45 16.91 4.48
N TYR A 198 -23.59 15.62 4.21
CA TYR A 198 -24.03 15.10 2.90
C TYR A 198 -25.27 15.79 2.30
N PRO A 199 -26.34 16.13 3.08
CA PRO A 199 -27.51 16.82 2.53
C PRO A 199 -27.26 18.26 2.08
N SER A 200 -26.26 18.94 2.66
CA SER A 200 -26.02 20.38 2.49
C SER A 200 -24.69 20.71 1.80
N ILE A 201 -23.77 19.76 1.71
CA ILE A 201 -22.50 19.90 1.03
C ILE A 201 -22.71 20.00 -0.49
N SER A 202 -21.98 20.90 -1.14
CA SER A 202 -21.96 20.97 -2.59
C SER A 202 -21.15 19.83 -3.17
N TYR A 203 -21.47 19.39 -4.39
CA TYR A 203 -20.76 18.28 -5.02
C TYR A 203 -19.26 18.57 -5.17
N TYR A 204 -18.89 19.83 -5.42
CA TYR A 204 -17.51 20.31 -5.42
C TYR A 204 -16.77 19.98 -4.11
N HIS A 205 -17.36 20.27 -2.95
CA HIS A 205 -16.74 19.96 -1.66
C HIS A 205 -16.77 18.46 -1.32
N GLU A 206 -17.76 17.71 -1.81
CA GLU A 206 -17.76 16.24 -1.71
C GLU A 206 -16.56 15.63 -2.44
N GLN A 207 -16.25 16.15 -3.64
CA GLN A 207 -15.07 15.73 -4.38
C GLN A 207 -13.78 16.06 -3.62
N PHE A 208 -13.68 17.22 -2.96
CA PHE A 208 -12.55 17.51 -2.08
C PHE A 208 -12.45 16.52 -0.93
N ALA A 209 -13.55 16.26 -0.21
CA ALA A 209 -13.56 15.31 0.90
C ALA A 209 -13.07 13.92 0.46
N SER A 210 -13.58 13.43 -0.68
CA SER A 210 -13.18 12.15 -1.26
C SER A 210 -11.70 12.14 -1.69
N ASN A 211 -11.24 13.14 -2.45
CA ASN A 211 -9.86 13.20 -2.93
C ASN A 211 -8.83 13.44 -1.81
N LEU A 212 -9.17 14.22 -0.79
CA LEU A 212 -8.33 14.38 0.40
C LEU A 212 -8.22 13.07 1.17
N TRP A 213 -9.32 12.32 1.28
CA TRP A 213 -9.30 10.98 1.87
C TRP A 213 -8.42 10.02 1.06
N TRP A 214 -8.54 10.00 -0.28
CA TRP A 214 -7.66 9.19 -1.14
C TRP A 214 -6.18 9.51 -0.93
N LEU A 215 -5.86 10.78 -0.73
CA LEU A 215 -4.50 11.20 -0.46
C LEU A 215 -3.99 10.68 0.90
N THR A 216 -4.84 10.64 1.93
CA THR A 216 -4.50 9.98 3.20
C THR A 216 -4.32 8.47 3.04
N LEU A 217 -5.18 7.82 2.23
CA LEU A 217 -5.16 6.38 2.01
C LEU A 217 -3.87 5.90 1.33
N ASN A 218 -3.35 6.66 0.35
CA ASN A 218 -2.05 6.37 -0.26
C ASN A 218 -0.94 6.24 0.78
N SER A 219 -0.99 7.10 1.79
CA SER A 219 0.00 7.14 2.84
C SER A 219 -0.17 5.98 3.84
N LEU A 220 -1.41 5.57 4.11
CA LEU A 220 -1.71 4.35 4.86
C LEU A 220 -1.17 3.11 4.14
N TRP A 221 -1.32 3.02 2.82
CA TRP A 221 -0.78 1.91 2.04
C TRP A 221 0.74 1.86 2.03
N VAL A 222 1.39 3.01 1.90
CA VAL A 222 2.85 3.13 1.97
C VAL A 222 3.37 2.64 3.33
N SER A 223 2.68 2.96 4.43
CA SER A 223 3.04 2.48 5.77
C SER A 223 2.89 0.96 5.96
N ARG A 224 2.10 0.30 5.11
CA ARG A 224 1.84 -1.14 5.20
C ARG A 224 3.04 -2.00 4.85
N ILE A 225 4.02 -1.45 4.15
CA ILE A 225 5.28 -2.12 3.83
C ILE A 225 5.92 -2.73 5.09
N ASP A 226 5.83 -2.05 6.24
CA ASP A 226 6.35 -2.57 7.51
C ASP A 226 5.40 -3.53 8.23
N TYR A 227 4.09 -3.46 7.95
CA TYR A 227 3.08 -4.21 8.68
C TYR A 227 3.03 -5.70 8.39
N ASN A 228 3.59 -6.14 7.27
CA ASN A 228 3.61 -7.54 6.89
C ASN A 228 4.68 -8.37 7.59
N SER A 229 5.58 -7.72 8.33
CA SER A 229 6.40 -8.45 9.29
C SER A 229 5.49 -8.83 10.47
N ASN A 230 5.36 -10.13 10.77
CA ASN A 230 4.76 -10.66 12.01
C ASN A 230 5.65 -10.27 13.22
N SER A 231 5.90 -8.97 13.38
CA SER A 231 6.64 -8.45 14.50
C SER A 231 5.78 -8.51 15.76
N PRO A 232 6.36 -8.72 16.95
CA PRO A 232 5.62 -8.68 18.22
C PRO A 232 4.88 -7.33 18.43
N TYR A 233 5.32 -6.26 17.74
CA TYR A 233 4.62 -4.99 17.67
C TYR A 233 3.18 -5.13 17.11
N MET A 234 2.91 -6.10 16.24
CA MET A 234 1.58 -6.37 15.67
C MET A 234 0.54 -6.84 16.68
N SER A 235 0.96 -7.42 17.79
CA SER A 235 0.05 -7.85 18.85
C SER A 235 -0.36 -6.74 19.81
N THR A 236 0.22 -5.54 19.69
CA THR A 236 -0.08 -4.41 20.57
C THR A 236 -1.49 -3.87 20.39
N TRP A 237 -2.09 -3.38 21.47
CA TRP A 237 -3.43 -2.77 21.44
C TRP A 237 -3.49 -1.57 20.48
N ARG A 238 -2.41 -0.78 20.40
CA ARG A 238 -2.30 0.39 19.50
C ARG A 238 -2.51 -0.04 18.04
N MET A 239 -1.91 -1.16 17.63
CA MET A 239 -2.08 -1.69 16.28
C MET A 239 -3.51 -2.17 16.01
N GLN A 240 -4.19 -2.72 17.02
CA GLN A 240 -5.60 -3.08 16.88
C GLN A 240 -6.49 -1.85 16.72
N VAL A 241 -6.28 -0.82 17.54
CA VAL A 241 -7.01 0.45 17.41
C VAL A 241 -6.78 1.09 16.03
N ARG A 242 -5.53 1.13 15.55
CA ARG A 242 -5.19 1.61 14.20
C ARG A 242 -5.96 0.84 13.12
N ARG A 243 -5.99 -0.51 13.20
CA ARG A 243 -6.74 -1.35 12.24
C ARG A 243 -8.24 -1.06 12.28
N ILE A 244 -8.83 -0.89 13.46
CA ILE A 244 -10.25 -0.56 13.60
C ILE A 244 -10.53 0.81 12.96
N ILE A 245 -9.74 1.84 13.28
CA ILE A 245 -9.89 3.19 12.71
C ILE A 245 -9.80 3.16 11.19
N ILE A 246 -8.79 2.48 10.62
CA ILE A 246 -8.61 2.40 9.17
C ILE A 246 -9.77 1.61 8.53
N THR A 247 -10.17 0.48 9.12
CA THR A 247 -11.32 -0.31 8.63
C THR A 247 -12.60 0.53 8.61
N SER A 248 -12.89 1.24 9.69
CA SER A 248 -14.04 2.14 9.77
C SER A 248 -13.94 3.26 8.75
N SER A 249 -12.77 3.87 8.59
CA SER A 249 -12.53 4.92 7.58
C SER A 249 -12.82 4.42 6.16
N VAL A 250 -12.30 3.24 5.80
CA VAL A 250 -12.51 2.61 4.49
C VAL A 250 -13.98 2.25 4.27
N ALA A 251 -14.67 1.71 5.27
CA ALA A 251 -16.08 1.37 5.16
C ALA A 251 -16.96 2.62 4.94
N ILE A 252 -16.73 3.68 5.72
CA ILE A 252 -17.48 4.93 5.58
C ILE A 252 -17.17 5.60 4.24
N ALA A 253 -15.91 5.61 3.81
CA ALA A 253 -15.51 6.18 2.52
C ALA A 253 -16.12 5.42 1.34
N ALA A 254 -16.21 4.09 1.41
CA ALA A 254 -16.88 3.29 0.39
C ALA A 254 -18.37 3.66 0.28
N VAL A 255 -19.06 3.82 1.41
CA VAL A 255 -20.45 4.31 1.43
C VAL A 255 -20.55 5.72 0.85
N PHE A 256 -19.66 6.63 1.26
CA PHE A 256 -19.63 8.01 0.76
C PHE A 256 -19.40 8.06 -0.76
N GLN A 257 -18.53 7.22 -1.30
CA GLN A 257 -18.32 7.12 -2.75
C GLN A 257 -19.55 6.58 -3.49
N ILE A 258 -20.27 5.60 -2.93
CA ILE A 258 -21.54 5.14 -3.50
C ILE A 258 -22.55 6.29 -3.51
N LEU A 259 -22.66 7.05 -2.43
CA LEU A 259 -23.54 8.21 -2.36
C LEU A 259 -23.18 9.28 -3.39
N ILE A 260 -21.90 9.61 -3.55
CA ILE A 260 -21.40 10.50 -4.59
C ILE A 260 -21.79 9.99 -5.97
N ALA A 261 -21.57 8.70 -6.26
CA ALA A 261 -21.90 8.10 -7.56
C ALA A 261 -23.41 8.10 -7.85
N LEU A 262 -24.25 7.82 -6.85
CA LEU A 262 -25.70 7.90 -6.96
C LEU A 262 -26.16 9.35 -7.16
N ARG A 263 -25.54 10.32 -6.47
CA ARG A 263 -25.81 11.74 -6.63
C ARG A 263 -25.41 12.22 -8.02
N GLU A 264 -24.25 11.80 -8.52
CA GLU A 264 -23.78 12.09 -9.87
C GLU A 264 -24.77 11.58 -10.93
N ASN A 265 -25.28 10.35 -10.77
CA ASN A 265 -26.20 9.76 -11.75
C ASN A 265 -27.63 10.31 -11.68
N ASN A 266 -28.15 10.59 -10.48
CA ASN A 266 -29.56 10.93 -10.30
C ASN A 266 -29.84 12.44 -10.24
N HIS A 267 -28.83 13.25 -9.94
CA HIS A 267 -29.04 14.65 -9.54
C HIS A 267 -28.22 15.65 -10.35
N TRP A 268 -27.54 15.23 -11.41
CA TRP A 268 -26.87 16.17 -12.32
C TRP A 268 -27.91 17.10 -12.96
N ASP A 269 -27.88 18.36 -12.53
CA ASP A 269 -28.78 19.42 -12.99
C ASP A 269 -27.92 20.67 -13.22
N PRO A 270 -27.72 21.08 -14.48
CA PRO A 270 -26.86 22.21 -14.82
C PRO A 270 -27.40 23.55 -14.27
N LEU A 271 -28.68 23.59 -13.89
CA LEU A 271 -29.36 24.81 -13.43
C LEU A 271 -29.40 24.95 -11.91
N LYS A 272 -29.06 23.91 -11.14
CA LYS A 272 -29.07 23.95 -9.66
C LYS A 272 -27.68 24.27 -9.09
N THR A 273 -27.65 25.23 -8.15
CA THR A 273 -26.44 25.67 -7.44
C THR A 273 -25.69 24.53 -6.76
N GLY A 274 -24.38 24.48 -6.98
CA GLY A 274 -23.48 23.49 -6.37
C GLY A 274 -23.54 22.07 -6.96
N ARG A 275 -24.22 21.85 -8.09
CA ARG A 275 -24.35 20.52 -8.73
C ARG A 275 -23.55 20.33 -10.00
N CYS A 276 -23.17 21.41 -10.63
CA CYS A 276 -22.35 21.40 -11.80
C CYS A 276 -21.02 22.12 -11.43
N TYR A 277 -19.91 21.60 -11.95
CA TYR A 277 -18.56 22.13 -11.77
C TYR A 277 -17.75 21.65 -12.98
N VAL A 278 -16.69 22.38 -13.35
CA VAL A 278 -15.86 22.03 -14.50
C VAL A 278 -15.17 20.70 -14.22
N ARG A 279 -15.56 19.68 -14.99
CA ARG A 279 -15.14 18.28 -14.84
C ARG A 279 -14.04 17.88 -15.83
N ASP A 280 -13.50 18.83 -16.60
CA ASP A 280 -12.58 18.59 -17.72
C ASP A 280 -11.21 18.02 -17.31
N ALA A 281 -10.96 17.82 -16.01
CA ALA A 281 -9.83 17.04 -15.56
C ALA A 281 -9.95 15.59 -16.10
N LEU A 282 -8.93 15.16 -16.85
CA LEU A 282 -8.70 13.86 -17.51
C LEU A 282 -8.98 12.57 -16.70
N GLY A 283 -9.50 12.66 -15.47
CA GLY A 283 -9.79 11.54 -14.59
C GLY A 283 -11.25 11.27 -14.23
N SER A 284 -12.21 12.03 -14.76
CA SER A 284 -13.63 11.83 -14.39
C SER A 284 -14.34 10.70 -15.14
N SER A 285 -13.61 9.84 -15.86
CA SER A 285 -14.24 8.73 -16.57
C SER A 285 -14.76 7.72 -15.55
N ILE A 286 -15.94 7.14 -15.80
CA ILE A 286 -16.55 6.10 -14.95
C ILE A 286 -15.53 5.00 -14.61
N GLY A 287 -14.64 4.66 -15.55
CA GLY A 287 -13.59 3.65 -15.36
C GLY A 287 -12.60 3.97 -14.24
N GLN A 288 -12.24 5.24 -14.06
CA GLN A 288 -11.30 5.64 -13.02
C GLN A 288 -11.92 5.55 -11.62
N ASN A 289 -13.12 6.11 -11.43
CA ASN A 289 -13.83 6.01 -10.15
C ASN A 289 -14.09 4.55 -9.77
N LEU A 290 -14.44 3.71 -10.75
CA LEU A 290 -14.64 2.28 -10.54
C LEU A 290 -13.35 1.56 -10.14
N PHE A 291 -12.21 1.88 -10.77
CA PHE A 291 -10.91 1.29 -10.43
C PHE A 291 -10.56 1.54 -8.96
N TRP A 292 -10.66 2.79 -8.53
CA TRP A 292 -10.41 3.19 -7.14
C TRP A 292 -11.37 2.51 -6.17
N PHE A 293 -12.67 2.53 -6.48
CA PHE A 293 -13.70 1.90 -5.66
C PHE A 293 -13.47 0.39 -5.49
N ILE A 294 -13.23 -0.35 -6.58
CA ILE A 294 -12.95 -1.79 -6.54
C ILE A 294 -11.72 -2.06 -5.66
N GLY A 295 -10.64 -1.29 -5.86
CA GLY A 295 -9.44 -1.41 -5.06
C GLY A 295 -9.67 -1.17 -3.57
N THR A 296 -10.50 -0.19 -3.22
CA THR A 296 -10.89 0.09 -1.82
C THR A 296 -11.76 -1.00 -1.22
N CYS A 297 -12.68 -1.58 -1.99
CA CYS A 297 -13.46 -2.74 -1.55
C CYS A 297 -12.57 -3.94 -1.26
N ILE A 298 -11.61 -4.24 -2.15
CA ILE A 298 -10.61 -5.30 -1.94
C ILE A 298 -9.81 -5.03 -0.65
N TYR A 299 -9.35 -3.78 -0.46
CA TYR A 299 -8.61 -3.38 0.73
C TYR A 299 -9.47 -3.53 2.01
N GLY A 300 -10.72 -3.07 1.97
CA GLY A 300 -11.68 -3.18 3.07
C GLY A 300 -11.95 -4.62 3.47
N ILE A 301 -12.16 -5.52 2.52
CA ILE A 301 -12.35 -6.97 2.79
C ILE A 301 -11.14 -7.54 3.53
N VAL A 302 -9.92 -7.23 3.08
CA VAL A 302 -8.71 -7.74 3.73
C VAL A 302 -8.49 -7.13 5.11
N LEU A 303 -8.84 -5.87 5.32
CA LEU A 303 -8.83 -5.25 6.65
C LEU A 303 -9.81 -5.94 7.60
N ILE A 304 -11.03 -6.23 7.16
CA ILE A 304 -12.04 -6.94 7.94
C ILE A 304 -11.55 -8.34 8.32
N ILE A 305 -10.99 -9.10 7.37
CA ILE A 305 -10.36 -10.40 7.63
C ILE A 305 -9.19 -10.25 8.60
N SER A 306 -8.51 -9.11 8.62
CA SER A 306 -7.34 -8.87 9.47
C SER A 306 -7.68 -8.32 10.87
N LEU A 307 -8.96 -8.10 11.21
CA LEU A 307 -9.38 -7.58 12.52
C LEU A 307 -9.14 -8.58 13.65
N THR A 308 -9.43 -9.87 13.42
CA THR A 308 -9.21 -10.90 14.43
C THR A 308 -7.89 -11.64 14.21
N ARG A 309 -7.21 -12.04 15.29
CA ARG A 309 -5.95 -12.80 15.18
C ARG A 309 -6.13 -14.11 14.39
N PRO A 310 -7.15 -14.95 14.64
CA PRO A 310 -7.32 -16.22 13.92
C PRO A 310 -7.52 -16.04 12.41
N THR A 311 -8.35 -15.09 12.00
CA THR A 311 -8.64 -14.83 10.57
C THR A 311 -7.44 -14.23 9.86
N ARG A 312 -6.67 -13.37 10.54
CA ARG A 312 -5.40 -12.85 10.04
C ARG A 312 -4.38 -13.96 9.83
N ASP A 313 -4.17 -14.81 10.82
CA ASP A 313 -3.17 -15.87 10.75
C ASP A 313 -3.57 -16.88 9.67
N TRP A 314 -4.87 -17.18 9.53
CA TRP A 314 -5.41 -17.92 8.40
C TRP A 314 -5.11 -17.25 7.05
N TYR A 315 -5.34 -15.94 6.91
CA TYR A 315 -5.06 -15.20 5.67
C TYR A 315 -3.56 -15.25 5.31
N VAL A 316 -2.70 -15.05 6.30
CA VAL A 316 -1.24 -15.10 6.11
C VAL A 316 -0.82 -16.51 5.66
N ILE A 317 -1.31 -17.57 6.31
CA ILE A 317 -0.93 -18.94 5.98
C ILE A 317 -1.51 -19.38 4.63
N GLN A 318 -2.82 -19.17 4.42
CA GLN A 318 -3.53 -19.75 3.27
C GLN A 318 -3.42 -18.91 2.01
N ILE A 319 -3.41 -17.58 2.11
CA ILE A 319 -3.35 -16.70 0.93
C ILE A 319 -1.91 -16.29 0.70
N VAL A 320 -1.30 -15.56 1.64
CA VAL A 320 0.06 -15.03 1.47
C VAL A 320 1.09 -16.16 1.33
N GLY A 321 1.01 -17.18 2.18
CA GLY A 321 1.91 -18.33 2.17
C GLY A 321 1.83 -19.18 0.89
N ARG A 322 0.73 -19.09 0.12
CA ARG A 322 0.58 -19.80 -1.16
C ARG A 322 1.00 -18.96 -2.38
N ILE A 323 0.99 -17.63 -2.28
CA ILE A 323 1.38 -16.74 -3.38
C ILE A 323 2.85 -16.98 -3.76
N GLU A 324 3.75 -17.01 -2.80
CA GLU A 324 5.20 -17.18 -3.07
C GLU A 324 5.52 -18.52 -3.76
N PRO A 325 5.07 -19.69 -3.27
CA PRO A 325 5.21 -20.97 -3.98
C PRO A 325 4.62 -20.97 -5.39
N SER A 326 3.46 -20.32 -5.60
CA SER A 326 2.81 -20.27 -6.91
C SER A 326 3.61 -19.47 -7.95
N LEU A 327 4.24 -18.36 -7.53
CA LEU A 327 5.14 -17.57 -8.37
C LEU A 327 6.41 -18.35 -8.70
N ASN A 328 6.98 -19.04 -7.71
CA ASN A 328 8.12 -19.94 -7.90
C ASN A 328 7.82 -21.06 -8.89
N ALA A 329 6.67 -21.73 -8.76
CA ALA A 329 6.24 -22.77 -9.69
C ALA A 329 6.15 -22.22 -11.13
N SER A 330 5.44 -21.11 -11.31
CA SER A 330 5.27 -20.45 -12.62
C SER A 330 6.62 -20.04 -13.25
N TRP A 331 7.54 -19.55 -12.43
CA TRP A 331 8.89 -19.17 -12.87
C TRP A 331 9.75 -20.38 -13.23
N THR A 332 9.69 -21.47 -12.45
CA THR A 332 10.40 -22.71 -12.77
C THR A 332 9.91 -23.34 -14.07
N TRP A 333 8.60 -23.28 -14.37
CA TRP A 333 8.04 -23.72 -15.65
C TRP A 333 8.57 -22.90 -16.82
N THR A 334 8.66 -21.57 -16.66
CA THR A 334 9.23 -20.67 -17.67
C THR A 334 10.71 -20.98 -17.91
N ARG A 335 11.49 -21.17 -16.83
CA ARG A 335 12.91 -21.58 -16.93
C ARG A 335 13.09 -22.97 -17.54
N ALA A 336 12.19 -23.92 -17.26
CA ALA A 336 12.20 -25.25 -17.88
C ALA A 336 11.92 -25.17 -19.39
N ALA A 337 10.90 -24.40 -19.79
CA ALA A 337 10.58 -24.17 -21.20
C ALA A 337 11.76 -23.51 -21.95
N HIS A 338 12.40 -22.51 -21.34
CA HIS A 338 13.57 -21.85 -21.92
C HIS A 338 14.78 -22.79 -22.07
N ARG A 339 15.06 -23.60 -21.04
CA ARG A 339 16.13 -24.61 -21.09
C ARG A 339 15.90 -25.64 -22.19
N ASN A 340 14.65 -26.12 -22.33
CA ASN A 340 14.28 -27.08 -23.37
C ASN A 340 14.45 -26.49 -24.78
N LEU A 341 14.00 -25.25 -25.00
CA LEU A 341 14.18 -24.55 -26.28
C LEU A 341 15.67 -24.33 -26.60
N LYS A 342 16.48 -23.95 -25.60
CA LYS A 342 17.91 -23.72 -25.78
C LYS A 342 18.67 -25.02 -26.07
N LYS A 343 18.32 -26.10 -25.37
CA LYS A 343 18.88 -27.45 -25.64
C LYS A 343 18.54 -27.86 -27.06
N TYR A 344 17.26 -27.77 -27.44
CA TYR A 344 16.82 -28.10 -28.79
C TYR A 344 17.54 -27.30 -29.88
N ARG A 345 17.77 -25.99 -29.69
CA ARG A 345 18.53 -25.17 -30.65
C ARG A 345 19.99 -25.59 -30.78
N ARG A 346 20.63 -26.03 -29.69
CA ARG A 346 22.01 -26.57 -29.75
C ARG A 346 22.06 -27.91 -30.48
N ASP A 347 21.12 -28.79 -30.16
CA ASP A 347 20.99 -30.09 -30.82
C ASP A 347 20.70 -29.89 -32.32
N GLN A 348 19.86 -28.90 -32.67
CA GLN A 348 19.60 -28.50 -34.06
C GLN A 348 20.86 -27.98 -34.76
N GLN A 349 21.67 -27.14 -34.10
CA GLN A 349 22.95 -26.67 -34.66
C GLN A 349 23.91 -27.83 -34.94
N ALA A 350 23.97 -28.82 -34.05
CA ALA A 350 24.80 -30.01 -34.25
C ALA A 350 24.30 -30.92 -35.38
N MET A 351 22.99 -30.96 -35.65
CA MET A 351 22.41 -31.75 -36.75
C MET A 351 22.44 -31.04 -38.10
N GLN A 352 22.50 -29.71 -38.11
CA GLN A 352 22.55 -28.93 -39.35
C GLN A 352 23.77 -29.27 -40.22
N ASP A 353 24.86 -29.70 -39.60
CA ASP A 353 26.06 -30.18 -40.28
C ASP A 353 25.86 -31.52 -41.01
N ARG A 354 24.71 -32.20 -40.85
CA ARG A 354 24.45 -33.55 -41.38
C ARG A 354 23.14 -33.72 -42.18
N SER A 355 22.26 -32.72 -42.26
CA SER A 355 20.85 -32.97 -42.62
C SER A 355 20.49 -32.76 -44.11
N THR A 356 19.73 -33.71 -44.64
CA THR A 356 18.90 -33.66 -45.87
C THR A 356 17.67 -32.74 -45.72
N LYS A 357 17.14 -32.21 -46.84
CA LYS A 357 16.08 -31.18 -46.88
C LYS A 357 14.80 -31.53 -46.10
N ASP A 358 14.39 -32.80 -46.05
CA ASP A 358 13.12 -33.22 -45.42
C ASP A 358 13.13 -33.13 -43.88
N GLY A 359 14.31 -33.17 -43.26
CA GLY A 359 14.44 -32.97 -41.81
C GLY A 359 14.12 -31.55 -41.38
N LEU A 360 14.36 -30.56 -42.25
CA LEU A 360 14.27 -29.14 -41.93
C LEU A 360 12.86 -28.73 -41.50
N LEU A 361 11.83 -29.17 -42.24
CA LEU A 361 10.43 -28.82 -41.96
C LEU A 361 9.96 -29.40 -40.62
N LYS A 362 10.32 -30.66 -40.31
CA LYS A 362 10.00 -31.29 -39.02
C LYS A 362 10.69 -30.55 -37.87
N HIS A 363 11.94 -30.14 -38.05
CA HIS A 363 12.67 -29.39 -37.03
C HIS A 363 12.10 -28.00 -36.77
N GLN A 364 11.65 -27.31 -37.83
CA GLN A 364 10.98 -26.01 -37.70
C GLN A 364 9.65 -26.14 -36.94
N ALA A 365 8.86 -27.17 -37.20
CA ALA A 365 7.60 -27.40 -36.48
C ALA A 365 7.82 -27.66 -34.98
N ILE A 366 8.82 -28.45 -34.60
CA ILE A 366 9.16 -28.70 -33.18
C ILE A 366 9.69 -27.42 -32.51
N ALA A 367 10.55 -26.67 -33.19
CA ALA A 367 11.05 -25.38 -32.70
C ALA A 367 9.90 -24.39 -32.45
N ALA A 368 8.96 -24.29 -33.40
CA ALA A 368 7.78 -23.44 -33.29
C ALA A 368 6.91 -23.84 -32.09
N ARG A 369 6.64 -25.14 -31.90
CA ARG A 369 5.88 -25.64 -30.75
C ARG A 369 6.55 -25.32 -29.42
N LEU A 370 7.87 -25.48 -29.31
CA LEU A 370 8.63 -25.14 -28.10
C LEU A 370 8.64 -23.62 -27.86
N ALA A 371 8.72 -22.80 -28.92
CA ALA A 371 8.63 -21.36 -28.83
C ALA A 371 7.24 -20.90 -28.34
N ILE A 372 6.16 -21.45 -28.91
CA ILE A 372 4.78 -21.19 -28.46
C ILE A 372 4.61 -21.56 -26.98
N LYS A 373 5.14 -22.72 -26.57
CA LYS A 373 5.11 -23.14 -25.16
C LYS A 373 5.86 -22.16 -24.26
N LEU A 374 7.04 -21.69 -24.67
CA LEU A 374 7.79 -20.69 -23.91
C LEU A 374 7.02 -19.36 -23.80
N VAL A 375 6.46 -18.86 -24.91
CA VAL A 375 5.66 -17.62 -24.93
C VAL A 375 4.44 -17.76 -24.03
N SER A 376 3.71 -18.87 -24.11
CA SER A 376 2.54 -19.13 -23.27
C SER A 376 2.89 -19.21 -21.77
N CYS A 377 3.95 -19.95 -21.40
CA CYS A 377 4.41 -20.01 -20.00
C CYS A 377 4.87 -18.63 -19.50
N THR A 378 5.55 -17.85 -20.34
CA THR A 378 6.01 -16.50 -19.98
C THR A 378 4.83 -15.55 -19.80
N ALA A 379 3.85 -15.59 -20.71
CA ALA A 379 2.63 -14.78 -20.61
C ALA A 379 1.84 -15.14 -19.34
N ALA A 380 1.66 -16.44 -19.05
CA ALA A 380 1.00 -16.90 -17.83
C ALA A 380 1.72 -16.42 -16.56
N PHE A 381 3.07 -16.50 -16.54
CA PHE A 381 3.88 -15.98 -15.44
C PHE A 381 3.71 -14.46 -15.28
N VAL A 382 3.82 -13.69 -16.36
CA VAL A 382 3.68 -12.22 -16.32
C VAL A 382 2.28 -11.82 -15.87
N THR A 383 1.24 -12.48 -16.37
CA THR A 383 -0.15 -12.23 -15.95
C THR A 383 -0.35 -12.54 -14.47
N TRP A 384 0.11 -13.71 -14.01
CA TRP A 384 0.01 -14.10 -12.60
C TRP A 384 0.79 -13.14 -11.69
N TRP A 385 2.01 -12.79 -12.09
CA TRP A 385 2.83 -11.80 -11.39
C TRP A 385 2.15 -10.44 -11.33
N SER A 386 1.58 -9.96 -12.43
CA SER A 386 0.88 -8.68 -12.49
C SER A 386 -0.36 -8.68 -11.59
N LEU A 387 -1.10 -9.80 -11.55
CA LEU A 387 -2.21 -9.99 -10.63
C LEU A 387 -1.76 -9.96 -9.17
N VAL A 388 -0.64 -10.61 -8.84
CA VAL A 388 -0.06 -10.56 -7.49
C VAL A 388 0.36 -9.14 -7.12
N GLN A 389 1.03 -8.40 -8.01
CA GLN A 389 1.38 -7.00 -7.74
C GLN A 389 0.13 -6.14 -7.56
N PHE A 390 -0.89 -6.33 -8.41
CA PHE A 390 -2.18 -5.64 -8.29
C PHE A 390 -2.83 -5.91 -6.93
N LEU A 391 -2.97 -7.19 -6.55
CA LEU A 391 -3.49 -7.57 -5.24
C LEU A 391 -2.62 -7.05 -4.10
N SER A 392 -1.31 -6.92 -4.31
CA SER A 392 -0.39 -6.39 -3.32
C SER A 392 -0.57 -4.90 -3.09
N ILE A 393 -0.70 -4.12 -4.17
CA ILE A 393 -0.99 -2.69 -4.12
C ILE A 393 -2.26 -2.44 -3.30
N TRP A 394 -3.30 -3.25 -3.49
CA TRP A 394 -4.57 -3.05 -2.80
C TRP A 394 -4.64 -3.71 -1.43
N SER A 395 -4.09 -4.90 -1.22
CA SER A 395 -4.42 -5.71 -0.04
C SER A 395 -3.24 -6.38 0.66
N SER A 396 -2.44 -7.17 -0.06
CA SER A 396 -1.55 -8.13 0.58
C SER A 396 -0.23 -7.53 1.02
N GLY A 397 0.27 -6.46 0.39
CA GLY A 397 1.60 -5.86 0.67
C GLY A 397 2.78 -6.83 0.52
N THR A 398 2.57 -7.95 -0.17
CA THR A 398 3.55 -9.04 -0.39
C THR A 398 4.33 -8.85 -1.68
N GLY A 399 4.18 -7.71 -2.33
CA GLY A 399 4.71 -7.39 -3.64
C GLY A 399 6.15 -6.91 -3.55
N SER A 400 6.62 -6.34 -4.66
CA SER A 400 7.92 -5.68 -4.67
C SER A 400 7.78 -4.31 -4.00
N HIS A 401 8.48 -4.07 -2.90
CA HIS A 401 8.48 -2.77 -2.21
C HIS A 401 8.81 -1.60 -3.14
N ALA A 402 9.67 -1.83 -4.14
CA ALA A 402 10.00 -0.83 -5.16
C ALA A 402 8.80 -0.51 -6.05
N VAL A 403 8.10 -1.54 -6.53
CA VAL A 403 6.90 -1.39 -7.37
C VAL A 403 5.79 -0.70 -6.58
N GLU A 404 5.55 -1.14 -5.35
CA GLU A 404 4.55 -0.53 -4.46
C GLU A 404 4.84 0.95 -4.23
N LEU A 405 6.08 1.31 -3.85
CA LEU A 405 6.47 2.70 -3.64
C LEU A 405 6.28 3.55 -4.90
N ILE A 406 6.68 3.04 -6.08
CA ILE A 406 6.51 3.74 -7.35
C ILE A 406 5.02 3.96 -7.63
N VAL A 407 4.20 2.92 -7.50
CA VAL A 407 2.75 3.01 -7.76
C VAL A 407 2.09 3.98 -6.79
N TYR A 408 2.40 3.92 -5.49
CA TYR A 408 1.83 4.85 -4.52
C TYR A 408 2.31 6.29 -4.73
N THR A 409 3.53 6.48 -5.22
CA THR A 409 4.03 7.82 -5.61
C THR A 409 3.24 8.36 -6.80
N VAL A 410 2.99 7.54 -7.82
CA VAL A 410 2.15 7.91 -8.98
C VAL A 410 0.73 8.22 -8.53
N PHE A 411 0.14 7.40 -7.65
CA PHE A 411 -1.18 7.62 -7.08
C PHE A 411 -1.28 8.92 -6.29
N ALA A 412 -0.28 9.23 -5.47
CA ALA A 412 -0.24 10.48 -4.72
C ALA A 412 -0.06 11.71 -5.63
N ALA A 413 0.77 11.59 -6.68
CA ALA A 413 0.93 12.63 -7.68
C ALA A 413 -0.39 12.88 -8.44
N ALA A 414 -1.07 11.81 -8.87
CA ALA A 414 -2.37 11.90 -9.55
C ALA A 414 -3.44 12.55 -8.66
N ASN A 415 -3.55 12.12 -7.39
CA ASN A 415 -4.51 12.69 -6.43
C ASN A 415 -4.17 14.16 -6.10
N THR A 416 -2.89 14.50 -5.95
CA THR A 416 -2.44 15.89 -5.75
C THR A 416 -2.82 16.75 -6.95
N TRP A 417 -2.56 16.25 -8.16
CA TRP A 417 -2.93 16.93 -9.40
C TRP A 417 -4.44 17.14 -9.49
N TRP A 418 -5.27 16.13 -9.20
CA TRP A 418 -6.72 16.28 -9.22
C TRP A 418 -7.23 17.30 -8.20
N LEU A 419 -6.70 17.32 -6.97
CA LEU A 419 -7.07 18.33 -5.98
C LEU A 419 -6.77 19.75 -6.48
N ILE A 420 -5.59 19.95 -7.08
CA ILE A 420 -5.19 21.26 -7.63
C ILE A 420 -6.06 21.62 -8.84
N ALA A 421 -6.27 20.69 -9.76
CA ALA A 421 -7.09 20.92 -10.96
C ALA A 421 -8.53 21.29 -10.58
N ILE A 422 -9.18 20.50 -9.71
CA ILE A 422 -10.55 20.79 -9.23
C ILE A 422 -10.61 22.19 -8.63
N LYS A 423 -9.60 22.59 -7.85
CA LYS A 423 -9.53 23.92 -7.22
C LYS A 423 -9.38 25.04 -8.25
N VAL A 424 -8.41 24.91 -9.16
CA VAL A 424 -8.06 25.94 -10.14
C VAL A 424 -9.18 26.11 -11.16
N ASP A 425 -9.72 25.01 -11.68
CA ASP A 425 -10.72 25.03 -12.73
C ASP A 425 -12.04 25.64 -12.25
N ASN A 426 -12.34 25.57 -10.95
CA ASN A 426 -13.61 26.03 -10.39
C ASN A 426 -13.51 27.32 -9.58
N VAL A 427 -12.32 27.94 -9.48
CA VAL A 427 -12.12 29.15 -8.67
C VAL A 427 -13.07 30.29 -9.02
N HIS A 428 -13.48 30.39 -10.30
CA HIS A 428 -14.37 31.42 -10.81
C HIS A 428 -15.84 31.21 -10.42
N LEU A 429 -16.23 30.00 -9.98
CA LEU A 429 -17.59 29.67 -9.54
C LEU A 429 -17.79 29.90 -8.04
N ILE A 430 -16.71 30.15 -7.29
CA ILE A 430 -16.73 30.19 -5.83
C ILE A 430 -17.18 31.57 -5.35
N VAL A 431 -18.23 31.60 -4.53
CA VAL A 431 -18.76 32.80 -3.89
C VAL A 431 -18.47 32.74 -2.40
N GLY A 432 -17.76 33.76 -1.89
CA GLY A 432 -17.31 33.83 -0.51
C GLY A 432 -15.78 33.71 -0.39
N ASN A 433 -15.28 33.42 0.82
CA ASN A 433 -13.85 33.39 1.10
C ASN A 433 -13.40 32.03 1.65
N GLU A 434 -12.89 31.16 0.78
CA GLU A 434 -12.26 29.89 1.18
C GLU A 434 -10.88 30.08 1.81
N LYS A 435 -10.26 31.26 1.68
CA LYS A 435 -8.97 31.60 2.32
C LYS A 435 -9.13 31.95 3.80
N ARG A 436 -10.36 31.97 4.32
CA ARG A 436 -10.60 32.19 5.74
C ARG A 436 -9.98 31.04 6.54
N TRP A 437 -9.16 31.38 7.53
CA TRP A 437 -8.65 30.41 8.49
C TRP A 437 -9.77 29.99 9.43
N THR A 438 -10.19 28.73 9.30
CA THR A 438 -11.14 28.07 10.19
C THR A 438 -10.41 27.12 11.13
N PHE A 439 -11.10 26.63 12.15
CA PHE A 439 -10.57 25.58 13.02
C PHE A 439 -10.14 24.33 12.22
N GLY A 440 -10.91 23.97 11.18
CA GLY A 440 -10.59 22.87 10.27
C GLY A 440 -9.27 23.04 9.53
N GLN A 441 -8.82 24.28 9.26
CA GLN A 441 -7.52 24.56 8.65
C GLN A 441 -6.37 24.61 9.67
N MET A 442 -6.65 25.07 10.89
CA MET A 442 -5.62 25.16 11.94
C MET A 442 -5.21 23.79 12.47
N LEU A 443 -6.16 22.85 12.60
CA LEU A 443 -5.89 21.53 13.16
C LEU A 443 -4.82 20.75 12.37
N PRO A 444 -4.89 20.59 11.04
CA PRO A 444 -3.83 19.95 10.25
C PRO A 444 -2.46 20.63 10.38
N CYS A 445 -2.44 21.97 10.47
CA CYS A 445 -1.20 22.72 10.69
C CYS A 445 -0.59 22.41 12.07
N ALA A 446 -1.42 22.36 13.12
CA ALA A 446 -0.97 21.97 14.46
C ALA A 446 -0.47 20.52 14.51
N LEU A 447 -1.14 19.61 13.80
CA LEU A 447 -0.67 18.22 13.65
C LEU A 447 0.70 18.16 12.94
N ALA A 448 1.02 19.10 12.05
CA ALA A 448 2.31 19.16 11.38
C ALA A 448 3.43 19.55 12.35
N VAL A 449 3.13 20.46 13.29
CA VAL A 449 4.03 20.80 14.39
C VAL A 449 4.24 19.60 15.32
N LEU A 450 3.18 18.84 15.66
CA LEU A 450 3.31 17.61 16.44
C LEU A 450 4.19 16.56 15.75
N MET A 451 4.11 16.45 14.42
CA MET A 451 4.99 15.57 13.65
C MET A 451 6.47 15.97 13.78
N LEU A 452 6.79 17.26 13.84
CA LEU A 452 8.16 17.73 14.09
C LEU A 452 8.65 17.31 15.48
N PHE A 453 7.81 17.43 16.51
CA PHE A 453 8.17 16.93 17.85
C PHE A 453 8.43 15.42 17.85
N TYR A 454 7.55 14.62 17.24
CA TYR A 454 7.78 13.18 17.10
C TYR A 454 9.07 12.85 16.34
N PHE A 455 9.43 13.66 15.35
CA PHE A 455 10.69 13.49 14.64
C PHE A 455 11.88 13.74 15.57
N PHE A 456 11.89 14.84 16.34
CA PHE A 456 12.96 15.13 17.31
C PHE A 456 13.05 14.07 18.41
N ASP A 457 11.92 13.65 18.97
CA ASP A 457 11.88 12.56 19.97
C ASP A 457 12.46 11.26 19.40
N SER A 458 12.15 10.96 18.12
CA SER A 458 12.71 9.79 17.44
C SER A 458 14.23 9.89 17.22
N LEU A 459 14.81 11.10 17.14
CA LEU A 459 16.25 11.29 17.06
C LEU A 459 16.93 11.03 18.41
N ASP A 460 16.29 11.42 19.51
CA ASP A 460 16.81 11.33 20.87
C ASP A 460 16.72 9.91 21.46
N GLU A 461 15.65 9.18 21.17
CA GLU A 461 15.45 7.81 21.67
C GLU A 461 16.44 6.79 21.09
N VAL A 462 17.18 7.12 20.02
CA VAL A 462 18.15 6.18 19.46
C VAL A 462 19.40 6.19 20.33
N PRO A 463 19.75 5.05 20.98
CA PRO A 463 20.94 4.97 21.81
C PRO A 463 22.14 5.47 21.02
N LYS A 464 22.80 6.52 21.51
CA LYS A 464 24.10 6.91 20.98
C LYS A 464 24.98 5.67 21.17
N VAL A 465 25.56 5.15 20.08
CA VAL A 465 26.53 4.04 20.08
C VAL A 465 27.84 4.43 20.79
N SER A 466 27.81 5.49 21.60
CA SER A 466 28.93 6.05 22.32
C SER A 466 29.12 5.26 23.62
N ASP A 467 30.33 4.73 23.73
CA ASP A 467 31.05 4.38 24.96
C ASP A 467 30.94 2.96 25.54
N ARG A 468 29.89 2.18 25.28
CA ARG A 468 29.87 0.80 25.81
C ARG A 468 30.92 -0.13 25.20
N SER A 469 31.37 0.16 23.97
CA SER A 469 32.53 -0.56 23.38
C SER A 469 33.87 -0.11 23.95
N ARG A 470 34.00 1.13 24.48
CA ARG A 470 35.23 1.58 25.15
C ARG A 470 35.37 0.98 26.54
N ASP A 471 34.28 0.82 27.26
CA ASP A 471 34.33 0.26 28.62
C ASP A 471 34.63 -1.25 28.61
N VAL A 472 34.13 -1.99 27.60
CA VAL A 472 34.46 -3.42 27.44
C VAL A 472 35.91 -3.61 26.96
N GLU A 473 36.44 -2.69 26.16
CA GLU A 473 37.85 -2.73 25.74
C GLU A 473 38.80 -2.30 26.87
N MET A 474 38.38 -1.36 27.74
CA MET A 474 39.13 -1.02 28.96
C MET A 474 39.09 -2.10 30.04
N GLN A 475 37.98 -2.82 30.22
CA GLN A 475 37.92 -3.95 31.17
C GLN A 475 38.70 -5.18 30.67
N SER A 476 38.73 -5.44 29.36
CA SER A 476 39.55 -6.51 28.77
C SER A 476 41.06 -6.28 28.94
N GLY A 477 41.50 -5.02 29.07
CA GLY A 477 42.91 -4.68 29.30
C GLY A 477 43.40 -4.80 30.75
N ALA A 478 42.51 -4.87 31.73
CA ALA A 478 42.87 -4.83 33.16
C ALA A 478 43.11 -6.22 33.80
N ASP A 479 42.60 -7.30 33.19
CA ASP A 479 42.61 -8.65 33.78
C ASP A 479 43.72 -9.58 33.29
N ASN A 480 44.85 -9.02 32.82
CA ASN A 480 46.04 -9.82 32.51
C ASN A 480 47.18 -9.57 33.51
N PRO A 481 47.10 -10.09 34.74
CA PRO A 481 48.23 -10.05 35.67
C PRO A 481 49.33 -10.96 35.11
N LYS A 482 50.45 -10.33 34.74
CA LYS A 482 51.70 -10.99 34.37
C LYS A 482 52.02 -12.12 35.36
N ARG A 483 51.87 -13.38 34.93
CA ARG A 483 52.54 -14.52 35.57
C ARG A 483 54.05 -14.33 35.38
N LYS A 484 54.73 -14.01 36.48
CA LYS A 484 56.19 -14.18 36.62
C LYS A 484 56.49 -15.59 37.10
#